data_AF-X1FLA0-F1
#
_entry.id   AF-X1FLA0-F1
#
_cell.length_a   1.000
_cell.length_b   1.000
_cell.length_c   1.000
_cell.angle_alpha   90.00
_cell.angle_beta   90.00
_cell.angle_gamma   90.00
#
_symmetry.space_group_name_H-M   'P 1'
#
loop_
_entity.id
_entity.type
_entity.pdbx_description
1 polymer ?
#
loop_
_entity_poly.entity_id
_entity_poly.type
_entity_poly.pdbx_seq_one_letter_code
_entity_poly.pdbx_strand_id
1 'polypeptide(L)'
;NKFYCPNNLVISVAGNIKITKVILQVEKYLKTMEKGEVNNYLPAKDDQKNTQIGIKFKKSNQTHLSFGFPGISRLDPDKYSADLLDIILGSGLSSRLFQKIRVKKNLAYDIHSFIQYFNDISSFNVYAGIDSSKLRETIQTILEELNKIKDDNLKEDELNRAKEMYKGALSLSLESTLSRAFWLGNRILLYGRPSTFNEIREKIEEVKVKDVQK
;
A
#
# COMPACT_ATOMS: atom_id res chain seq x y z
N ASN A 1 -22.79 -13.61 -17.21
CA ASN A 1 -21.55 -13.68 -16.42
C ASN A 1 -20.78 -12.37 -16.64
N LYS A 2 -21.01 -11.33 -15.83
CA LYS A 2 -20.58 -9.94 -16.15
C LYS A 2 -19.12 -9.62 -15.80
N PHE A 3 -18.51 -10.37 -14.88
CA PHE A 3 -17.15 -10.08 -14.40
C PHE A 3 -16.10 -11.09 -14.89
N TYR A 4 -16.51 -12.32 -15.19
CA TYR A 4 -15.64 -13.39 -15.66
C TYR A 4 -15.70 -13.50 -17.19
N CYS A 5 -15.06 -12.55 -17.87
CA CYS A 5 -14.94 -12.53 -19.32
C CYS A 5 -13.45 -12.43 -19.74
N PRO A 6 -13.06 -12.91 -20.93
CA PRO A 6 -11.66 -13.04 -21.32
C PRO A 6 -10.94 -11.70 -21.45
N ASN A 7 -11.66 -10.60 -21.71
CA ASN A 7 -11.14 -9.22 -21.70
C ASN A 7 -11.09 -8.58 -20.30
N ASN A 8 -11.42 -9.33 -19.24
CA ASN A 8 -11.27 -8.95 -17.82
C ASN A 8 -10.48 -10.01 -17.02
N LEU A 9 -9.70 -10.85 -17.71
CA LEU A 9 -8.97 -11.97 -17.14
C LEU A 9 -7.48 -11.87 -17.48
N VAL A 10 -6.62 -12.09 -16.48
CA VAL A 10 -5.17 -12.26 -16.67
C VAL A 10 -4.77 -13.63 -16.16
N ILE A 11 -4.10 -14.41 -17.01
CA ILE A 11 -3.48 -15.68 -16.63
C ILE A 11 -1.99 -15.44 -16.48
N SER A 12 -1.50 -15.56 -15.25
CA SER A 12 -0.08 -15.39 -14.93
C SER A 12 0.51 -16.72 -14.48
N VAL A 13 1.62 -17.11 -15.10
CA VAL A 13 2.31 -18.37 -14.82
C VAL A 13 3.80 -18.07 -14.70
N ALA A 14 4.45 -18.61 -13.66
CA ALA A 14 5.88 -18.48 -13.46
C ALA A 14 6.50 -19.80 -12.96
N GLY A 15 7.73 -20.08 -13.39
CA GLY A 15 8.46 -21.29 -13.06
C GLY A 15 9.23 -21.85 -14.26
N ASN A 16 9.65 -23.11 -14.16
CA ASN A 16 10.31 -23.81 -15.27
C ASN A 16 9.28 -24.29 -16.30
N ILE A 17 8.80 -23.38 -17.14
CA ILE A 17 7.69 -23.62 -18.08
C ILE A 17 8.08 -23.21 -19.51
N LYS A 18 7.53 -23.91 -20.49
CA LYS A 18 7.58 -23.49 -21.90
C LYS A 18 6.32 -22.72 -22.23
N ILE A 19 6.45 -21.44 -22.59
CA ILE A 19 5.31 -20.55 -22.88
C ILE A 19 4.36 -21.13 -23.93
N THR A 20 4.89 -21.82 -24.93
CA THR A 20 4.09 -22.48 -25.99
C THR A 20 3.13 -23.52 -25.42
N LYS A 21 3.54 -24.31 -24.42
CA LYS A 21 2.65 -25.28 -23.76
C LYS A 21 1.55 -24.59 -22.95
N VAL A 22 1.87 -23.46 -22.32
CA VAL A 22 0.88 -22.68 -21.55
C VAL A 22 -0.19 -22.12 -22.49
N ILE A 23 0.23 -21.47 -23.58
CA ILE A 23 -0.69 -20.90 -24.58
C ILE A 23 -1.63 -21.98 -25.12
N LEU A 24 -1.10 -23.15 -25.51
CA LEU A 24 -1.93 -24.25 -26.00
C LEU A 24 -2.99 -24.73 -24.99
N GLN A 25 -2.65 -24.80 -23.70
CA GLN A 25 -3.62 -25.18 -22.66
C GLN A 25 -4.66 -24.08 -22.45
N VAL A 26 -4.24 -22.82 -22.40
CA VAL A 26 -5.14 -21.67 -22.25
C VAL A 26 -6.14 -21.60 -23.41
N GLU A 27 -5.65 -21.73 -24.65
CA GLU A 27 -6.50 -21.75 -25.83
C GLU A 27 -7.47 -22.95 -25.81
N LYS A 28 -7.01 -24.14 -25.43
CA LYS A 28 -7.87 -25.33 -25.34
C LYS A 28 -9.10 -25.10 -24.47
N TYR A 29 -8.96 -24.41 -23.33
CA TYR A 29 -10.05 -24.24 -22.37
C TYR A 29 -10.82 -22.92 -22.51
N LEU A 30 -10.20 -21.87 -23.03
CA LEU A 30 -10.77 -20.51 -22.98
C LEU A 30 -11.03 -19.89 -24.36
N LYS A 31 -10.65 -20.54 -25.46
CA LYS A 31 -10.85 -19.99 -26.82
C LYS A 31 -12.32 -19.76 -27.17
N THR A 32 -13.24 -20.53 -26.60
CA THR A 32 -14.68 -20.39 -26.84
C THR A 32 -15.33 -19.33 -25.94
N MET A 33 -14.58 -18.70 -25.04
CA MET A 33 -15.12 -17.62 -24.22
C MET A 33 -15.32 -16.36 -25.05
N GLU A 34 -16.52 -15.80 -25.00
CA GLU A 34 -16.84 -14.54 -25.64
C GLU A 34 -16.43 -13.36 -24.75
N LYS A 35 -16.00 -12.27 -25.39
CA LYS A 35 -15.76 -11.00 -24.69
C LYS A 35 -17.05 -10.53 -24.03
N GLY A 36 -16.92 -10.02 -22.81
CA GLY A 36 -18.02 -9.42 -22.06
C GLY A 36 -17.89 -7.91 -22.01
N GLU A 37 -18.96 -7.25 -21.58
CA GLU A 37 -18.89 -5.86 -21.15
C GLU A 37 -18.12 -5.77 -19.84
N VAL A 38 -17.04 -4.99 -19.83
CA VAL A 38 -16.26 -4.70 -18.62
C VAL A 38 -16.72 -3.35 -18.12
N ASN A 39 -17.43 -3.36 -16.99
CA ASN A 39 -17.84 -2.11 -16.36
C ASN A 39 -16.62 -1.37 -15.82
N ASN A 40 -16.61 -0.05 -16.02
CA ASN A 40 -15.68 0.82 -15.30
C ASN A 40 -15.97 0.75 -13.79
N TYR A 41 -14.93 1.03 -12.99
CA TYR A 41 -15.11 1.20 -11.57
C TYR A 41 -15.98 2.43 -11.29
N LEU A 42 -16.67 2.43 -10.15
CA LEU A 42 -17.37 3.61 -9.66
C LEU A 42 -16.33 4.63 -9.20
N PRO A 43 -16.28 5.84 -9.79
CA PRO A 43 -15.32 6.85 -9.37
C PRO A 43 -15.47 7.18 -7.89
N ALA A 44 -14.36 7.25 -7.18
CA ALA A 44 -14.30 7.72 -5.82
C ALA A 44 -14.81 9.16 -5.74
N LYS A 45 -15.62 9.42 -4.72
CA LYS A 45 -16.05 10.77 -4.36
C LYS A 45 -15.22 11.20 -3.16
N ASP A 46 -14.25 12.07 -3.38
CA ASP A 46 -13.57 12.76 -2.29
C ASP A 46 -14.26 14.10 -2.03
N ASP A 47 -15.39 14.04 -1.34
CA ASP A 47 -16.15 15.21 -0.90
C ASP A 47 -15.96 15.51 0.60
N GLN A 48 -14.94 14.91 1.23
CA GLN A 48 -14.68 15.08 2.64
C GLN A 48 -14.12 16.48 2.93
N LYS A 49 -14.98 17.38 3.40
CA LYS A 49 -14.59 18.76 3.75
C LYS A 49 -14.11 18.95 5.19
N ASN A 50 -14.48 18.04 6.10
CA ASN A 50 -14.22 18.15 7.53
C ASN A 50 -13.79 16.78 8.09
N THR A 51 -13.12 16.79 9.23
CA THR A 51 -12.81 15.57 9.99
C THR A 51 -14.10 14.82 10.33
N GLN A 52 -14.14 13.54 9.98
CA GLN A 52 -15.23 12.64 10.36
C GLN A 52 -14.78 11.74 11.51
N ILE A 53 -15.65 11.52 12.49
CA ILE A 53 -15.37 10.68 13.65
C ILE A 53 -16.49 9.64 13.78
N GLY A 54 -16.12 8.37 13.70
CA GLY A 54 -17.00 7.24 13.98
C GLY A 54 -16.60 6.55 15.27
N ILE A 55 -17.53 6.40 16.21
CA ILE A 55 -17.31 5.67 17.46
C ILE A 55 -18.31 4.53 17.54
N LYS A 56 -17.81 3.30 17.66
CA LYS A 56 -18.63 2.12 17.91
C LYS A 56 -18.23 1.51 19.24
N PHE A 57 -19.13 1.59 20.21
CA PHE A 57 -18.93 0.93 21.50
C PHE A 57 -19.09 -0.58 21.36
N LYS A 58 -18.12 -1.31 21.89
CA LYS A 58 -18.12 -2.76 22.02
C LYS A 58 -17.40 -3.13 23.31
N LYS A 59 -17.81 -4.21 23.98
CA LYS A 59 -17.05 -4.77 25.08
C LYS A 59 -15.73 -5.34 24.54
N SER A 60 -14.62 -4.66 24.81
CA SER A 60 -13.25 -5.07 24.45
C SER A 60 -12.26 -4.61 25.52
N ASN A 61 -11.09 -5.24 25.55
CA ASN A 61 -10.00 -4.85 26.45
C ASN A 61 -9.16 -3.68 25.91
N GLN A 62 -9.35 -3.30 24.64
CA GLN A 62 -8.62 -2.24 23.97
C GLN A 62 -9.56 -1.40 23.11
N THR A 63 -9.21 -0.12 22.94
CA THR A 63 -9.76 0.74 21.89
C THR A 63 -8.97 0.51 20.61
N HIS A 64 -9.69 0.26 19.52
CA HIS A 64 -9.11 0.18 18.18
C HIS A 64 -9.26 1.55 17.52
N LEU A 65 -8.14 2.23 17.31
CA LEU A 65 -8.07 3.50 16.61
C LEU A 65 -7.74 3.23 15.14
N SER A 66 -8.54 3.79 14.25
CA SER A 66 -8.21 3.93 12.83
C SER A 66 -8.30 5.41 12.48
N PHE A 67 -7.22 5.94 11.92
CA PHE A 67 -7.06 7.33 11.57
C PHE A 67 -6.54 7.38 10.14
N GLY A 68 -7.27 8.00 9.22
CA GLY A 68 -6.90 7.95 7.81
C GLY A 68 -7.35 9.14 7.01
N PHE A 69 -6.75 9.27 5.83
CA PHE A 69 -6.97 10.32 4.86
C PHE A 69 -7.15 9.74 3.47
N PRO A 70 -7.90 10.42 2.58
CA PRO A 70 -7.81 10.17 1.15
C PRO A 70 -6.35 10.24 0.70
N GLY A 71 -5.93 9.28 -0.09
CA GLY A 71 -4.60 9.21 -0.69
C GLY A 71 -4.67 9.26 -2.21
N ILE A 72 -3.50 9.15 -2.82
CA ILE A 72 -3.34 9.24 -4.28
C ILE A 72 -3.73 7.95 -5.01
N SER A 73 -4.01 8.05 -6.30
CA SER A 73 -4.21 6.89 -7.17
C SER A 73 -2.98 5.99 -7.19
N ARG A 74 -3.19 4.69 -7.43
CA ARG A 74 -2.11 3.73 -7.72
C ARG A 74 -1.28 4.12 -8.95
N LEU A 75 -1.88 4.84 -9.88
CA LEU A 75 -1.26 5.28 -11.13
C LEU A 75 -0.62 6.67 -11.01
N ASP A 76 -0.74 7.31 -9.85
CA ASP A 76 -0.16 8.63 -9.60
C ASP A 76 1.38 8.57 -9.65
N PRO A 77 2.07 9.58 -10.22
CA PRO A 77 3.52 9.66 -10.20
C PRO A 77 4.14 9.61 -8.80
N ASP A 78 3.46 10.19 -7.80
CA ASP A 78 3.95 10.30 -6.41
C ASP A 78 3.72 9.01 -5.60
N LYS A 79 3.22 7.93 -6.22
CA LYS A 79 2.91 6.65 -5.58
C LYS A 79 4.07 6.05 -4.78
N TYR A 80 5.29 6.18 -5.29
CA TYR A 80 6.48 5.68 -4.59
C TYR A 80 6.90 6.57 -3.42
N SER A 81 6.66 7.88 -3.52
CA SER A 81 6.83 8.81 -2.39
C SER A 81 5.86 8.46 -1.26
N ALA A 82 4.60 8.14 -1.58
CA ALA A 82 3.61 7.70 -0.60
C ALA A 82 3.97 6.34 0.04
N ASP A 83 4.44 5.36 -0.74
CA ASP A 83 4.91 4.09 -0.18
C ASP A 83 6.09 4.27 0.79
N LEU A 84 7.01 5.19 0.48
CA LEU A 84 8.14 5.49 1.36
C LEU A 84 7.70 6.27 2.60
N LEU A 85 6.71 7.16 2.47
CA LEU A 85 6.07 7.82 3.62
C LEU A 85 5.50 6.81 4.61
N ASP A 86 4.77 5.81 4.12
CA ASP A 86 4.24 4.71 4.94
C ASP A 86 5.35 3.98 5.71
N ILE A 87 6.45 3.66 5.02
CA ILE A 87 7.60 3.01 5.65
C ILE A 87 8.23 3.86 6.74
N ILE A 88 8.47 5.14 6.47
CA ILE A 88 9.05 6.07 7.43
C ILE A 88 8.12 6.21 8.65
N LEU A 89 6.81 6.32 8.42
CA LEU A 89 5.86 6.64 9.46
C LEU A 89 5.57 5.44 10.36
N GLY A 90 5.18 4.30 9.80
CA GLY A 90 4.60 3.20 10.58
C GLY A 90 4.97 1.79 10.18
N SER A 91 5.71 1.56 9.09
CA SER A 91 6.08 0.19 8.69
C SER A 91 7.43 -0.23 9.29
N GLY A 92 7.39 -1.25 10.14
CA GLY A 92 8.58 -1.83 10.77
C GLY A 92 9.00 -1.15 12.07
N LEU A 93 10.00 -1.74 12.74
CA LEU A 93 10.40 -1.38 14.10
C LEU A 93 11.15 -0.04 14.19
N SER A 94 11.79 0.39 13.10
CA SER A 94 12.51 1.66 13.02
C SER A 94 11.63 2.85 12.66
N SER A 95 10.34 2.62 12.36
CA SER A 95 9.40 3.65 11.97
C SER A 95 9.12 4.64 13.10
N ARG A 96 8.75 5.88 12.73
CA ARG A 96 8.56 6.98 13.69
C ARG A 96 7.48 6.66 14.73
N LEU A 97 6.34 6.16 14.29
CA LEU A 97 5.22 5.82 15.18
C LEU A 97 5.60 4.68 16.12
N PHE A 98 6.27 3.63 15.62
CA PHE A 98 6.72 2.53 16.48
C PHE A 98 7.68 3.04 17.57
N GLN A 99 8.68 3.84 17.18
CA GLN A 99 9.66 4.39 18.12
C GLN A 99 9.02 5.36 19.12
N LYS A 100 8.11 6.24 18.68
CA LYS A 100 7.54 7.29 19.53
C LYS A 100 6.44 6.75 20.45
N ILE A 101 5.50 5.98 19.90
CA ILE A 101 4.28 5.55 20.58
C ILE A 101 4.53 4.27 21.37
N ARG A 102 5.17 3.25 20.78
CA ARG A 102 5.39 1.97 21.44
C ARG A 102 6.64 1.97 22.32
N VAL A 103 7.79 2.39 21.79
CA VAL A 103 9.07 2.32 22.53
C VAL A 103 9.19 3.43 23.58
N LYS A 104 9.02 4.70 23.18
CA LYS A 104 9.30 5.83 24.09
C LYS A 104 8.17 6.16 25.05
N LYS A 105 6.91 6.12 24.59
CA LYS A 105 5.74 6.52 25.40
C LYS A 105 4.89 5.37 25.93
N ASN A 106 5.11 4.14 25.46
CA ASN A 106 4.33 2.95 25.85
C ASN A 106 2.80 3.13 25.75
N LEU A 107 2.35 3.81 24.69
CA LEU A 107 0.94 4.14 24.48
C LEU A 107 0.15 3.03 23.79
N ALA A 108 0.78 2.32 22.88
CA ALA A 108 0.18 1.27 22.07
C ALA A 108 1.08 0.05 22.00
N TYR A 109 0.48 -1.13 22.07
CA TYR A 109 1.21 -2.37 21.78
C TYR A 109 1.34 -2.59 20.27
N ASP A 110 0.27 -2.32 19.53
CA ASP A 110 0.25 -2.37 18.07
C ASP A 110 -0.04 -0.98 17.52
N ILE A 111 0.85 -0.50 16.65
CA ILE A 111 0.77 0.77 15.95
C ILE A 111 1.52 0.61 14.63
N HIS A 112 0.85 0.89 13.53
CA HIS A 112 1.44 0.85 12.20
C HIS A 112 0.63 1.75 11.25
N SER A 113 1.22 2.08 10.11
CA SER A 113 0.52 2.69 8.99
C SER A 113 0.43 1.71 7.83
N PHE A 114 -0.47 2.01 6.90
CA PHE A 114 -0.56 1.32 5.62
C PHE A 114 -1.30 2.19 4.60
N ILE A 115 -1.01 1.95 3.32
CA ILE A 115 -1.78 2.51 2.21
C ILE A 115 -2.61 1.42 1.56
N GLN A 116 -3.92 1.64 1.48
CA GLN A 116 -4.81 0.80 0.71
C GLN A 116 -5.17 1.48 -0.60
N TYR A 117 -4.59 0.99 -1.69
CA TYR A 117 -4.85 1.49 -3.04
C TYR A 117 -6.11 0.87 -3.65
N PHE A 118 -6.95 1.70 -4.25
CA PHE A 118 -8.06 1.33 -5.13
C PHE A 118 -7.68 1.62 -6.60
N ASN A 119 -8.66 1.79 -7.50
CA ASN A 119 -8.37 2.03 -8.92
C ASN A 119 -7.99 3.50 -9.18
N ASP A 120 -8.68 4.43 -8.56
CA ASP A 120 -8.58 5.88 -8.78
C ASP A 120 -8.18 6.68 -7.54
N ILE A 121 -8.29 6.10 -6.35
CA ILE A 121 -7.89 6.71 -5.09
C ILE A 121 -7.14 5.70 -4.22
N SER A 122 -6.58 6.15 -3.10
CA SER A 122 -6.18 5.27 -2.00
C SER A 122 -6.67 5.82 -0.67
N SER A 123 -6.46 5.05 0.40
CA SER A 123 -6.54 5.58 1.76
C SER A 123 -5.20 5.37 2.44
N PHE A 124 -4.65 6.43 3.02
CA PHE A 124 -3.54 6.36 3.96
C PHE A 124 -4.12 6.16 5.35
N ASN A 125 -3.68 5.15 6.08
CA ASN A 125 -4.26 4.79 7.37
C ASN A 125 -3.16 4.60 8.40
N VAL A 126 -3.46 5.00 9.64
CA VAL A 126 -2.75 4.65 10.85
C VAL A 126 -3.71 3.85 11.71
N TYR A 127 -3.27 2.68 12.16
CA TYR A 127 -4.03 1.83 13.05
C TYR A 127 -3.29 1.66 14.37
N ALA A 128 -4.03 1.70 15.48
CA ALA A 128 -3.48 1.41 16.80
C ALA A 128 -4.44 0.60 17.68
N GLY A 129 -3.89 -0.38 18.40
CA GLY A 129 -4.55 -1.06 19.52
C GLY A 129 -4.06 -0.50 20.85
N ILE A 130 -4.92 0.19 21.59
CA ILE A 130 -4.52 0.97 22.77
C ILE A 130 -5.45 0.79 23.97
N ASP A 131 -4.92 1.01 25.17
CA ASP A 131 -5.74 1.20 26.37
C ASP A 131 -6.61 2.45 26.18
N SER A 132 -7.90 2.36 26.51
CA SER A 132 -8.86 3.45 26.26
C SER A 132 -8.47 4.77 26.94
N SER A 133 -7.77 4.71 28.09
CA SER A 133 -7.27 5.89 28.80
C SER A 133 -6.18 6.67 28.04
N LYS A 134 -5.51 6.04 27.07
CA LYS A 134 -4.38 6.60 26.31
C LYS A 134 -4.78 7.15 24.93
N LEU A 135 -6.07 7.11 24.59
CA LEU A 135 -6.58 7.49 23.27
C LEU A 135 -6.18 8.90 22.85
N ARG A 136 -6.43 9.89 23.70
CA ARG A 136 -6.14 11.30 23.40
C ARG A 136 -4.64 11.53 23.14
N GLU A 137 -3.79 11.01 24.02
CA GLU A 137 -2.34 11.16 23.88
C GLU A 137 -1.79 10.46 22.64
N THR A 138 -2.35 9.30 22.29
CA THR A 138 -1.98 8.56 21.08
C THR A 138 -2.32 9.36 19.83
N ILE A 139 -3.55 9.88 19.72
CA ILE A 139 -3.96 10.72 18.57
C ILE A 139 -3.07 11.95 18.46
N GLN A 140 -2.81 12.64 19.57
CA GLN A 140 -1.93 13.80 19.58
C GLN A 140 -0.52 13.45 19.08
N THR A 141 0.04 12.32 19.53
CA THR A 141 1.37 11.88 19.12
C THR A 141 1.42 11.51 17.63
N ILE A 142 0.36 10.87 17.08
CA ILE A 142 0.26 10.58 15.65
C ILE A 142 0.29 11.88 14.83
N LEU A 143 -0.53 12.86 15.22
CA LEU A 143 -0.60 14.17 14.56
C LEU A 143 0.74 14.93 14.64
N GLU A 144 1.42 14.89 15.78
CA GLU A 144 2.74 15.50 15.95
C GLU A 144 3.79 14.90 15.00
N GLU A 145 3.82 13.57 14.85
CA GLU A 145 4.79 12.93 13.95
C GLU A 145 4.46 13.17 12.46
N LEU A 146 3.18 13.22 12.09
CA LEU A 146 2.74 13.62 10.75
C LEU A 146 3.14 15.06 10.42
N ASN A 147 2.87 16.01 11.34
CA ASN A 147 3.26 17.41 11.15
C ASN A 147 4.77 17.59 11.04
N LYS A 148 5.58 16.84 11.80
CA LYS A 148 7.04 16.88 11.67
C LYS A 148 7.54 16.46 10.29
N ILE A 149 6.87 15.50 9.64
CA ILE A 149 7.27 15.13 8.27
C ILE A 149 6.99 16.30 7.33
N LYS A 150 5.80 16.91 7.44
CA LYS A 150 5.39 18.08 6.66
C LYS A 150 6.28 19.31 6.88
N ASP A 151 6.67 19.59 8.13
CA ASP A 151 7.41 20.80 8.53
C ASP A 151 8.94 20.63 8.34
N ASP A 152 9.35 20.06 7.20
CA ASP A 152 10.75 19.91 6.77
C ASP A 152 11.70 19.12 7.70
N ASN A 153 11.17 18.28 8.61
CA ASN A 153 11.99 17.51 9.56
C ASN A 153 12.18 16.04 9.14
N LEU A 154 12.14 15.73 7.85
CA LEU A 154 12.50 14.40 7.34
C LEU A 154 14.00 14.34 7.02
N LYS A 155 14.72 13.44 7.68
CA LYS A 155 16.16 13.27 7.45
C LYS A 155 16.43 12.39 6.24
N GLU A 156 17.49 12.69 5.50
CA GLU A 156 17.92 11.89 4.34
C GLU A 156 18.23 10.44 4.73
N ASP A 157 18.82 10.21 5.90
CA ASP A 157 19.07 8.87 6.42
C ASP A 157 17.78 8.07 6.67
N GLU A 158 16.69 8.73 7.07
CA GLU A 158 15.38 8.07 7.24
C GLU A 158 14.83 7.62 5.90
N LEU A 159 14.91 8.49 4.89
CA LEU A 159 14.51 8.17 3.52
C LEU A 159 15.35 7.03 2.94
N ASN A 160 16.67 7.08 3.09
CA ASN A 160 17.57 6.04 2.57
C ASN A 160 17.28 4.68 3.22
N ARG A 161 17.03 4.63 4.53
CA ARG A 161 16.60 3.39 5.19
C ARG A 161 15.27 2.88 4.65
N ALA A 162 14.31 3.77 4.38
CA ALA A 162 13.02 3.40 3.81
C ALA A 162 13.16 2.81 2.40
N LYS A 163 14.02 3.41 1.56
CA LYS A 163 14.36 2.90 0.22
C LYS A 163 14.97 1.50 0.30
N GLU A 164 15.95 1.28 1.17
CA GLU A 164 16.56 -0.04 1.36
C GLU A 164 15.53 -1.08 1.84
N MET A 165 14.68 -0.70 2.80
CA MET A 165 13.64 -1.60 3.30
C MET A 165 12.65 -1.97 2.20
N TYR A 166 12.22 -1.00 1.38
CA TYR A 166 11.34 -1.25 0.24
C TYR A 166 11.98 -2.20 -0.77
N LYS A 167 13.22 -1.92 -1.20
CA LYS A 167 13.95 -2.75 -2.18
C LYS A 167 14.18 -4.16 -1.65
N GLY A 168 14.59 -4.30 -0.39
CA GLY A 168 14.80 -5.59 0.27
C GLY A 168 13.51 -6.40 0.35
N ALA A 169 12.41 -5.79 0.82
CA ALA A 169 11.11 -6.45 0.88
C ALA A 169 10.62 -6.88 -0.50
N LEU A 170 10.78 -6.03 -1.53
CA LEU A 170 10.42 -6.37 -2.90
C LEU A 170 11.25 -7.55 -3.42
N SER A 171 12.57 -7.55 -3.18
CA SER A 171 13.46 -8.64 -3.60
C SER A 171 13.04 -9.98 -3.01
N LEU A 172 12.85 -10.02 -1.68
CA LEU A 172 12.38 -11.21 -0.96
C LEU A 172 11.00 -11.67 -1.45
N SER A 173 10.09 -10.73 -1.72
CA SER A 173 8.76 -11.06 -2.23
C SER A 173 8.78 -11.75 -3.59
N LEU A 174 9.86 -11.59 -4.38
CA LEU A 174 9.99 -12.13 -5.73
C LEU A 174 10.82 -13.42 -5.81
N GLU A 175 11.13 -14.06 -4.67
CA GLU A 175 11.90 -15.30 -4.65
C GLU A 175 11.06 -16.53 -5.07
N SER A 176 9.80 -16.59 -4.64
CA SER A 176 8.93 -17.72 -4.97
C SER A 176 8.30 -17.58 -6.36
N THR A 177 8.16 -18.69 -7.08
CA THR A 177 7.48 -18.72 -8.39
C THR A 177 6.03 -18.26 -8.28
N LEU A 178 5.33 -18.65 -7.21
CA LEU A 178 3.96 -18.23 -6.96
C LEU A 178 3.87 -16.71 -6.77
N SER A 179 4.75 -16.13 -5.96
CA SER A 179 4.79 -14.68 -5.74
C SER A 179 5.12 -13.91 -7.03
N ARG A 180 6.04 -14.43 -7.85
CA ARG A 180 6.33 -13.86 -9.18
C ARG A 180 5.11 -13.89 -10.09
N ALA A 181 4.38 -15.02 -10.13
CA ALA A 181 3.16 -15.12 -10.92
C ALA A 181 2.11 -14.11 -10.44
N PHE A 182 1.86 -14.02 -9.14
CA PHE A 182 0.93 -13.02 -8.59
C PHE A 182 1.37 -11.59 -8.89
N TRP A 183 2.65 -11.29 -8.76
CA TRP A 183 3.18 -9.96 -9.02
C TRP A 183 3.00 -9.56 -10.48
N LEU A 184 3.41 -10.40 -11.43
CA LEU A 184 3.22 -10.14 -12.86
C LEU A 184 1.73 -10.00 -13.22
N GLY A 185 0.89 -10.89 -12.71
CA GLY A 185 -0.55 -10.89 -12.95
C GLY A 185 -1.20 -9.59 -12.46
N ASN A 186 -0.90 -9.19 -11.22
CA ASN A 186 -1.39 -7.93 -10.66
C ASN A 186 -0.87 -6.70 -11.41
N ARG A 187 0.37 -6.73 -11.92
CA ARG A 187 0.92 -5.63 -12.71
C ARG A 187 0.14 -5.43 -14.01
N ILE A 188 -0.11 -6.49 -14.76
CA ILE A 188 -0.94 -6.43 -15.96
C ILE A 188 -2.38 -6.00 -15.61
N LEU A 189 -2.97 -6.62 -14.59
CA LEU A 189 -4.37 -6.40 -14.24
C LEU A 189 -4.63 -4.96 -13.75
N LEU A 190 -3.75 -4.41 -12.92
CA LEU A 190 -3.96 -3.12 -12.24
C LEU A 190 -3.25 -1.94 -12.92
N TYR A 191 -2.22 -2.19 -13.73
CA TYR A 191 -1.42 -1.14 -14.38
C TYR A 191 -1.38 -1.27 -15.91
N GLY A 192 -1.98 -2.32 -16.48
CA GLY A 192 -2.03 -2.55 -17.92
C GLY A 192 -0.69 -2.96 -18.56
N ARG A 193 0.39 -3.10 -17.76
CA ARG A 193 1.72 -3.46 -18.26
C ARG A 193 2.51 -4.26 -17.23
N PRO A 194 3.46 -5.10 -17.66
CA PRO A 194 4.42 -5.67 -16.72
C PRO A 194 5.32 -4.54 -16.19
N SER A 195 5.96 -4.82 -15.05
CA SER A 195 7.10 -4.02 -14.58
C SER A 195 8.26 -4.98 -14.33
N THR A 196 9.46 -4.46 -14.17
CA THR A 196 10.62 -5.23 -13.70
C THR A 196 11.00 -4.78 -12.29
N PHE A 197 11.78 -5.62 -11.59
CA PHE A 197 12.39 -5.22 -10.32
C PHE A 197 13.25 -3.96 -10.49
N ASN A 198 14.05 -3.89 -11.56
CA ASN A 198 14.94 -2.76 -11.83
C ASN A 198 14.18 -1.47 -12.09
N GLU A 199 13.09 -1.51 -12.88
CA GLU A 199 12.24 -0.33 -13.08
C GLU A 199 11.69 0.22 -11.76
N ILE A 200 11.23 -0.65 -10.86
CA ILE A 200 10.71 -0.20 -9.56
C ILE A 200 11.84 0.33 -8.68
N ARG A 201 12.99 -0.34 -8.69
CA ARG A 201 14.19 0.08 -7.96
C ARG A 201 14.60 1.49 -8.36
N GLU A 202 14.69 1.78 -9.65
CA GLU A 202 15.04 3.10 -10.16
C GLU A 202 14.06 4.18 -9.70
N LYS A 203 12.75 3.92 -9.78
CA LYS A 203 11.74 4.86 -9.28
C LYS A 203 11.84 5.12 -7.78
N ILE A 204 12.20 4.11 -6.98
CA ILE A 204 12.43 4.27 -5.54
C ILE A 204 13.69 5.11 -5.29
N GLU A 205 14.75 4.91 -6.07
CA GLU A 205 15.99 5.70 -5.94
C GLU A 205 15.77 7.18 -6.27
N GLU A 206 14.93 7.48 -7.25
CA GLU A 206 14.66 8.85 -7.71
C GLU A 206 13.93 9.72 -6.67
N VAL A 207 13.19 9.11 -5.73
CA VAL A 207 12.43 9.84 -4.70
C VAL A 207 13.37 10.64 -3.81
N LYS A 208 13.09 11.93 -3.64
CA LYS A 208 13.81 12.84 -2.74
C LYS A 208 12.98 13.14 -1.51
N VAL A 209 13.65 13.67 -0.48
CA VAL A 209 13.01 14.10 0.78
C VAL A 209 11.81 15.01 0.52
N LYS A 210 11.97 16.00 -0.38
CA LYS A 210 10.91 16.94 -0.75
C LYS A 210 9.67 16.28 -1.37
N ASP A 211 9.85 15.16 -2.09
CA ASP A 211 8.74 14.47 -2.75
C ASP A 211 7.86 13.73 -1.74
N VAL A 212 8.43 13.35 -0.58
CA VAL A 212 7.73 12.71 0.54
C VAL A 212 7.01 13.73 1.42
N GLN A 213 7.43 15.00 1.37
CA GLN A 213 6.92 16.08 2.23
C GLN A 213 5.78 16.89 1.61
N LYS A 214 5.58 16.73 0.30
CA LYS A 214 4.54 17.38 -0.48
C LYS A 214 3.15 16.87 -0.10
#